data_AF-A0A5P2UV53-F1
#
_entry.id   AF-A0A5P2UV53-F1
#
_cell.length_a   1.000
_cell.length_b   1.000
_cell.length_c   1.000
_cell.angle_alpha   90.00
_cell.angle_beta   90.00
_cell.angle_gamma   90.00
#
_symmetry.space_group_name_H-M   'P 1'
#
loop_
_entity.id
_entity.type
_entity.pdbx_description
1 polymer ?
#
loop_
_entity_poly.entity_id
_entity_poly.type
_entity_poly.pdbx_seq_one_letter_code
_entity_poly.pdbx_strand_id
1 'polypeptide(L)'
;MLDALTVAIGVAALALAAWCGHAAWRDQPTKDWHFIGMAVVTVLVLAQLVVGLVRLAQGGKPDEGAVIFVAYLIGAFAAVPAAGMLSLTERTKWGSVTVAAGAVVLAVLEVRLYDIWGTTGA
;
A
#
# COMPACT_ATOMS: atom_id res chain seq x y z
N MET A 1 -6.09 15.63 -6.21
CA MET A 1 -4.65 15.69 -6.63
C MET A 1 -3.84 14.50 -6.12
N LEU A 2 -4.21 13.93 -4.97
CA LEU A 2 -3.81 12.57 -4.60
C LEU A 2 -4.59 11.52 -5.41
N ASP A 3 -5.76 11.86 -5.94
CA ASP A 3 -6.73 10.96 -6.57
C ASP A 3 -6.09 10.03 -7.61
N ALA A 4 -5.38 10.56 -8.59
CA ALA A 4 -4.74 9.74 -9.62
C ALA A 4 -3.58 8.87 -9.06
N LEU A 5 -2.84 9.38 -8.07
CA LEU A 5 -1.72 8.66 -7.45
C LEU A 5 -2.22 7.55 -6.50
N THR A 6 -3.17 7.89 -5.63
CA THR A 6 -3.88 6.99 -4.69
C THR A 6 -4.66 5.92 -5.45
N VAL A 7 -5.33 6.27 -6.56
CA VAL A 7 -5.98 5.28 -7.45
C VAL A 7 -4.92 4.41 -8.14
N ALA A 8 -3.83 4.99 -8.66
CA ALA A 8 -2.78 4.20 -9.30
C ALA A 8 -2.11 3.24 -8.31
N ILE A 9 -1.86 3.67 -7.07
CA ILE A 9 -1.30 2.83 -5.99
C ILE A 9 -2.31 1.78 -5.58
N GLY A 10 -3.59 2.13 -5.42
CA GLY A 10 -4.66 1.17 -5.13
C GLY A 10 -4.77 0.10 -6.20
N VAL A 11 -4.75 0.47 -7.48
CA VAL A 11 -4.75 -0.47 -8.62
C VAL A 11 -3.49 -1.32 -8.63
N ALA A 12 -2.31 -0.73 -8.41
CA ALA A 12 -1.04 -1.47 -8.34
C ALA A 12 -1.02 -2.46 -7.16
N ALA A 13 -1.58 -2.07 -6.01
CA ALA A 13 -1.71 -2.91 -4.83
C ALA A 13 -2.68 -4.07 -5.09
N LEU A 14 -3.84 -3.82 -5.72
CA LEU A 14 -4.77 -4.88 -6.12
C LEU A 14 -4.18 -5.81 -7.17
N ALA A 15 -3.41 -5.30 -8.13
CA ALA A 15 -2.71 -6.11 -9.12
C ALA A 15 -1.65 -7.00 -8.45
N LEU A 16 -0.89 -6.47 -7.50
CA LEU A 16 0.06 -7.23 -6.69
C LEU A 16 -0.65 -8.31 -5.85
N ALA A 17 -1.79 -7.96 -5.24
CA ALA A 17 -2.61 -8.89 -4.48
C ALA A 17 -3.14 -10.04 -5.34
N ALA A 18 -3.66 -9.72 -6.53
CA ALA A 18 -4.15 -10.73 -7.48
C ALA A 18 -3.02 -11.64 -7.97
N TRP A 19 -1.85 -11.07 -8.25
CA TRP A 19 -0.68 -11.83 -8.69
C TRP A 19 -0.15 -12.78 -7.60
N CYS A 20 0.02 -12.28 -6.36
CA CYS A 20 0.48 -13.09 -5.23
C CYS A 20 -0.59 -14.11 -4.78
N GLY A 21 -1.87 -13.73 -4.83
CA GLY A 21 -3.00 -14.61 -4.56
C GLY A 21 -3.10 -15.75 -5.58
N HIS A 22 -2.85 -15.47 -6.86
CA HIS A 22 -2.78 -16.49 -7.90
C HIS A 22 -1.60 -17.46 -7.70
N ALA A 23 -0.44 -16.95 -7.27
CA ALA A 23 0.70 -17.80 -6.90
C ALA A 23 0.38 -18.70 -5.69
N ALA A 24 -0.28 -18.14 -4.67
CA ALA A 24 -0.74 -18.89 -3.50
C ALA A 24 -1.77 -19.97 -3.88
N TRP A 25 -2.70 -19.66 -4.79
CA TRP A 25 -3.69 -20.62 -5.29
C TRP A 25 -3.04 -21.79 -6.07
N ARG A 26 -1.88 -21.56 -6.67
CA ARG A 26 -1.07 -22.62 -7.30
C ARG A 26 -0.09 -23.31 -6.34
N ASP A 27 -0.26 -23.13 -5.02
CA ASP A 27 0.63 -23.66 -3.97
C ASP A 27 2.11 -23.29 -4.17
N GLN A 28 2.40 -22.14 -4.81
CA GLN A 28 3.77 -21.69 -5.05
C GLN A 28 4.23 -20.72 -3.96
N PRO A 29 5.50 -20.82 -3.51
CA PRO A 29 6.10 -19.81 -2.64
C PRO A 29 6.41 -18.52 -3.41
N THR A 30 6.64 -17.44 -2.66
CA THR A 30 7.00 -16.12 -3.20
C THR A 30 8.33 -16.21 -3.96
N LYS A 31 8.26 -16.12 -5.29
CA LYS A 31 9.44 -16.10 -6.18
C LYS A 31 10.07 -14.71 -6.25
N ASP A 32 11.33 -14.62 -6.66
CA ASP A 32 12.09 -13.37 -6.81
C ASP A 32 11.35 -12.27 -7.61
N TRP A 33 10.53 -12.66 -8.59
CA TRP A 33 9.68 -11.75 -9.36
C TRP A 33 8.60 -11.05 -8.52
N HIS A 34 8.05 -11.71 -7.50
CA HIS A 34 7.06 -11.11 -6.58
C HIS A 34 7.72 -10.06 -5.68
N PHE A 35 9.00 -10.26 -5.32
CA PHE A 35 9.78 -9.28 -4.58
C PHE A 35 10.04 -8.01 -5.41
N ILE A 36 10.26 -8.14 -6.71
CA ILE A 36 10.34 -6.98 -7.62
C ILE A 36 9.00 -6.23 -7.62
N GLY A 37 7.88 -6.94 -7.72
CA GLY A 37 6.54 -6.33 -7.62
C GLY A 37 6.32 -5.57 -6.30
N MET A 38 6.68 -6.19 -5.18
CA MET A 38 6.63 -5.55 -3.86
C MET A 38 7.54 -4.32 -3.77
N ALA A 39 8.74 -4.38 -4.33
CA ALA A 39 9.67 -3.25 -4.36
C ALA A 39 9.09 -2.08 -5.15
N VAL A 40 8.51 -2.33 -6.32
CA VAL A 40 7.84 -1.31 -7.14
C VAL A 40 6.71 -0.65 -6.36
N VAL A 41 5.80 -1.44 -5.76
CA VAL A 41 4.69 -0.89 -4.96
C VAL A 41 5.21 -0.11 -3.76
N THR A 42 6.23 -0.61 -3.06
CA THR A 42 6.86 0.10 -1.94
C THR A 42 7.41 1.47 -2.35
N VAL A 43 8.07 1.56 -3.50
CA VAL A 43 8.60 2.82 -4.03
C VAL A 43 7.47 3.79 -4.38
N LEU A 44 6.38 3.31 -4.98
CA LEU A 44 5.21 4.14 -5.27
C LEU A 44 4.58 4.73 -4.00
N VAL A 45 4.39 3.89 -2.97
CA VAL A 45 3.83 4.36 -1.69
C VAL A 45 4.79 5.29 -0.96
N LEU A 46 6.11 5.06 -1.05
CA LEU A 46 7.11 5.99 -0.52
C LEU A 46 7.02 7.36 -1.20
N ALA A 47 6.86 7.39 -2.53
CA ALA A 47 6.66 8.64 -3.26
C ALA A 47 5.37 9.35 -2.78
N GLN A 48 4.28 8.62 -2.56
CA GLN A 48 3.06 9.18 -1.97
C GLN A 48 3.29 9.74 -0.56
N LEU A 49 4.04 9.04 0.29
CA LEU A 49 4.39 9.51 1.63
C LEU A 49 5.14 10.85 1.57
N VAL A 50 6.15 10.96 0.71
CA VAL A 50 6.90 12.20 0.53
C VAL A 50 6.00 13.32 0.00
N VAL A 51 5.20 13.06 -1.02
CA VAL A 51 4.27 14.05 -1.60
C VAL A 51 3.25 14.51 -0.56
N GLY A 52 2.69 13.60 0.22
CA GLY A 52 1.73 13.88 1.28
C GLY A 52 2.33 14.77 2.38
N LEU A 53 3.56 14.49 2.82
CA LEU A 53 4.27 15.31 3.80
C LEU A 53 4.59 16.72 3.26
N VAL A 54 5.06 16.82 2.01
CA VAL A 54 5.34 18.11 1.36
C VAL A 54 4.06 18.95 1.27
N ARG A 55 2.93 18.34 0.94
CA ARG A 55 1.63 19.01 0.87
C ARG A 55 1.17 19.54 2.23
N LEU A 56 1.37 18.75 3.28
CA LEU A 56 1.08 19.17 4.65
C LEU A 56 1.96 20.37 5.04
N ALA A 57 3.25 20.33 4.70
CA ALA A 57 4.19 21.44 4.95
C ALA A 57 3.86 22.71 4.15
N GLN A 58 3.25 22.58 2.96
CA GLN A 58 2.76 23.69 2.14
C GLN A 58 1.44 24.30 2.64
N GLY A 59 0.93 23.86 3.80
CA GLY A 59 -0.32 24.37 4.39
C GLY A 59 -1.57 23.59 3.96
N GLY A 60 -1.42 22.40 3.38
CA GLY A 60 -2.53 21.48 3.16
C GLY A 60 -3.20 21.10 4.49
N LYS A 61 -4.53 21.15 4.52
CA LYS A 61 -5.34 20.85 5.70
C LYS A 61 -6.19 19.60 5.40
N PRO A 62 -5.82 18.42 5.93
CA PRO A 62 -6.68 17.24 5.85
C PRO A 62 -7.94 17.48 6.70
N ASP A 63 -9.09 16.99 6.24
CA ASP A 63 -10.39 17.22 6.89
C ASP A 63 -10.46 16.57 8.28
N GLU A 64 -9.91 15.35 8.41
CA GLU A 64 -9.85 14.65 9.71
C GLU A 64 -8.58 14.99 10.52
N GLY A 65 -7.75 15.92 10.03
CA GLY A 65 -6.58 16.44 10.73
C GLY A 65 -5.24 15.80 10.34
N ALA A 66 -4.18 16.60 10.52
CA ALA A 66 -2.81 16.28 10.11
C ALA A 66 -2.23 15.01 10.75
N VAL A 67 -2.52 14.77 12.04
CA VAL A 67 -1.97 13.63 12.78
C VAL A 67 -2.49 12.31 12.22
N ILE A 68 -3.81 12.22 11.97
CA ILE A 68 -4.44 11.02 11.42
C ILE A 68 -3.92 10.77 10.00
N PHE A 69 -3.84 11.81 9.17
CA PHE A 69 -3.30 11.69 7.81
C PHE A 69 -1.86 11.14 7.78
N VAL A 70 -0.96 11.68 8.62
CA VAL A 70 0.43 11.21 8.69
C VAL A 70 0.51 9.77 9.22
N ALA A 71 -0.29 9.41 10.22
CA ALA A 71 -0.34 8.04 10.73
C ALA A 71 -0.74 7.04 9.63
N TYR A 72 -1.75 7.39 8.82
CA TYR A 72 -2.19 6.55 7.70
C TYR A 72 -1.15 6.49 6.56
N LEU A 73 -0.46 7.59 6.24
CA LEU A 73 0.65 7.57 5.27
C LEU A 73 1.75 6.59 5.69
N ILE A 74 2.15 6.63 6.96
CA ILE A 74 3.17 5.73 7.50
C ILE A 74 2.66 4.28 7.49
N GLY A 75 1.41 4.06 7.88
CA GLY A 75 0.77 2.75 7.83
C GLY A 75 0.72 2.15 6.42
N ALA A 76 0.34 2.96 5.43
CA ALA A 76 0.33 2.57 4.02
C ALA A 76 1.73 2.17 3.55
N PHE A 77 2.73 3.00 3.84
CA PHE A 77 4.13 2.70 3.50
C PHE A 77 4.62 1.41 4.17
N ALA A 78 4.26 1.17 5.42
CA ALA A 78 4.72 0.00 6.17
C ALA A 78 4.05 -1.31 5.71
N ALA A 79 2.86 -1.28 5.12
CA ALA A 79 2.07 -2.46 4.80
C ALA A 79 2.81 -3.46 3.89
N VAL A 80 3.38 -2.99 2.78
CA VAL A 80 4.05 -3.85 1.79
C VAL A 80 5.44 -4.31 2.23
N PRO A 81 6.33 -3.46 2.79
CA PRO A 81 7.58 -3.91 3.37
C PRO A 81 7.39 -4.92 4.50
N ALA A 82 6.46 -4.67 5.42
CA ALA A 82 6.18 -5.60 6.51
C ALA A 82 5.70 -6.96 5.99
N ALA A 83 4.78 -6.96 5.01
CA ALA A 83 4.33 -8.19 4.36
C ALA A 83 5.47 -8.91 3.61
N GLY A 84 6.37 -8.16 2.96
CA GLY A 84 7.56 -8.70 2.31
C GLY A 84 8.54 -9.37 3.30
N MET A 85 8.83 -8.73 4.44
CA MET A 85 9.67 -9.32 5.49
C MET A 85 9.04 -10.58 6.11
N LEU A 86 7.74 -10.56 6.36
CA LEU A 86 7.02 -11.75 6.84
C LEU A 86 7.08 -12.88 5.82
N SER A 87 6.88 -12.57 4.53
CA SER A 87 7.01 -13.56 3.45
C SER A 87 8.44 -14.12 3.30
N LEU A 88 9.49 -13.37 3.65
CA LEU A 88 10.86 -13.89 3.65
C LEU A 88 11.08 -14.91 4.77
N THR A 89 10.38 -14.72 5.89
CA THR A 89 10.41 -15.63 7.03
C THR A 89 9.68 -16.94 6.70
N GLU A 90 8.59 -16.85 5.92
CA GLU A 90 7.78 -18.00 5.50
C GLU A 90 7.98 -18.37 4.02
N ARG A 91 8.93 -19.27 3.76
CA ARG A 91 9.28 -19.79 2.42
C ARG A 91 8.26 -20.78 1.81
N THR A 92 7.00 -20.73 2.24
CA THR A 92 5.92 -21.61 1.76
C THR A 92 4.84 -20.79 1.04
N LYS A 93 3.74 -21.43 0.62
CA LYS A 93 2.56 -20.73 0.07
C LYS A 93 2.01 -19.63 0.99
N TRP A 94 2.23 -19.77 2.31
CA TRP A 94 1.81 -18.78 3.30
C TRP A 94 2.55 -17.44 3.15
N GLY A 95 3.78 -17.44 2.65
CA GLY A 95 4.48 -16.21 2.27
C GLY A 95 3.76 -15.46 1.15
N SER A 96 3.21 -16.14 0.15
CA SER A 96 2.45 -15.48 -0.92
C SER A 96 1.08 -14.99 -0.44
N VAL A 97 0.45 -15.69 0.51
CA VAL A 97 -0.79 -15.26 1.16
C VAL A 97 -0.59 -13.99 1.98
N THR A 98 0.50 -13.89 2.76
CA THR A 98 0.78 -12.70 3.57
C THR A 98 1.04 -11.46 2.71
N VAL A 99 1.75 -11.61 1.59
CA VAL A 99 1.93 -10.52 0.61
C VAL A 99 0.61 -10.11 -0.02
N ALA A 100 -0.22 -11.07 -0.43
CA ALA A 100 -1.53 -10.76 -1.00
C ALA A 100 -2.42 -10.01 0.00
N ALA A 101 -2.46 -10.44 1.26
CA ALA A 101 -3.19 -9.77 2.32
C ALA A 101 -2.65 -8.35 2.58
N GLY A 102 -1.33 -8.18 2.67
CA GLY A 102 -0.69 -6.87 2.86
C GLY A 102 -0.99 -5.90 1.72
N ALA A 103 -1.04 -6.40 0.48
CA ALA A 103 -1.38 -5.60 -0.69
C ALA A 103 -2.88 -5.20 -0.71
N VAL A 104 -3.79 -6.06 -0.24
CA VAL A 104 -5.20 -5.68 -0.04
C VAL A 104 -5.33 -4.62 1.05
N VAL A 105 -4.63 -4.78 2.17
CA VAL A 105 -4.61 -3.78 3.25
C VAL A 105 -4.13 -2.43 2.74
N LEU A 106 -3.06 -2.40 1.92
CA LEU A 106 -2.61 -1.18 1.27
C LEU A 106 -3.74 -0.53 0.46
N ALA A 107 -4.44 -1.29 -0.40
CA ALA A 107 -5.54 -0.75 -1.20
C ALA A 107 -6.65 -0.13 -0.34
N VAL A 108 -6.97 -0.73 0.81
CA VAL A 108 -7.95 -0.17 1.77
C VAL A 108 -7.42 1.11 2.42
N LEU A 109 -6.13 1.14 2.79
CA LEU A 109 -5.49 2.32 3.36
C LEU A 109 -5.48 3.48 2.37
N GLU A 110 -5.31 3.22 1.07
CA GLU A 110 -5.41 4.24 0.01
C GLU A 110 -6.81 4.88 -0.04
N VAL A 111 -7.87 4.06 0.00
CA VAL A 111 -9.25 4.57 0.08
C VAL A 111 -9.44 5.42 1.33
N ARG A 112 -8.92 4.95 2.48
CA ARG A 112 -9.06 5.70 3.72
C ARG A 112 -8.28 7.02 3.72
N LEU A 113 -7.10 7.02 3.11
CA LEU A 113 -6.27 8.21 2.95
C LEU A 113 -6.96 9.25 2.05
N TYR A 114 -7.66 8.78 1.02
CA TYR A 114 -8.49 9.59 0.14
C TYR A 114 -9.64 10.28 0.89
N ASP A 115 -10.32 9.55 1.79
CA ASP A 115 -11.38 10.12 2.62
C ASP A 115 -10.83 11.19 3.57
N ILE A 116 -9.70 10.90 4.25
CA ILE A 116 -9.07 11.81 5.23
C ILE A 116 -8.64 13.14 4.58
N TRP A 117 -8.22 13.11 3.31
CA TRP A 117 -7.77 14.31 2.59
C TRP A 117 -8.93 15.24 2.17
N GLY A 118 -10.17 14.73 2.13
CA GLY A 118 -11.38 15.57 2.06
C GLY A 118 -12.27 15.36 0.84
N THR A 119 -12.63 14.10 0.56
CA THR A 119 -13.58 13.79 -0.52
C THR A 119 -14.85 13.07 -0.07
N THR A 120 -15.15 13.08 1.22
CA THR A 120 -16.45 12.63 1.72
C THR A 120 -17.42 13.81 1.67
N GLY A 121 -18.31 13.81 0.68
CA GLY A 121 -19.33 14.84 0.53
C GLY A 121 -20.18 15.03 1.79
N ALA A 122 -20.15 16.25 2.33
CA ALA A 122 -21.20 16.92 3.09
C ALA A 122 -20.92 18.43 3.08
#